data_AF-A0A7J7QH60-F1
#
_entry.id   AF-A0A7J7QH60-F1
#
_cell.length_a   1.000
_cell.length_b   1.000
_cell.length_c   1.000
_cell.angle_alpha   90.00
_cell.angle_beta   90.00
_cell.angle_gamma   90.00
#
_symmetry.space_group_name_H-M   'P 1'
#
loop_
_entity.id
_entity.type
_entity.pdbx_description
1 polymer ?
#
loop_
_entity_poly.entity_id
_entity_poly.type
_entity_poly.pdbx_seq_one_letter_code
_entity_poly.pdbx_strand_id
1 'polypeptide(L)'
;MAVDSCLDKTSNQPGKLRTFFNRRNFAGLVGAAVAGPGLRLGLPGVLLGYVACRWIYSKTEQFVPFTKRRHIILMPSVAESVLGAHLYETFLIEQHKQGTLLDASHPDTTMVLGVAQRLIAVLGQGHGGGYQKHLRNFKWSVSVVKEPVMNAFVFPGGYIVVYTGLLKLLRRDPDLLAMVMGHEIAHALARHNTEKMGMGLALSMISSMAMVGRHARVACSPPCCAGR
;
A
#
# COMPACT_ATOMS: atom_id res chain seq x y z
N MET A 1 -42.04 31.54 14.68
CA MET A 1 -41.71 30.39 15.55
C MET A 1 -40.35 29.88 15.09
N ALA A 2 -39.25 30.50 15.51
CA ALA A 2 -38.63 30.44 16.84
C ALA A 2 -38.00 29.07 17.10
N VAL A 3 -36.67 29.00 16.98
CA VAL A 3 -35.80 28.21 17.87
C VAL A 3 -34.47 28.97 18.02
N ASP A 4 -34.54 30.13 18.68
CA ASP A 4 -33.44 30.75 19.41
C ASP A 4 -33.70 30.47 20.90
N SER A 5 -33.02 29.48 21.49
CA SER A 5 -32.82 29.23 22.94
C SER A 5 -32.18 27.83 23.06
N CYS A 6 -31.01 27.58 23.65
CA CYS A 6 -30.40 28.16 24.84
C CYS A 6 -28.89 28.27 24.67
N LEU A 7 -28.42 29.51 24.68
CA LEU A 7 -27.21 29.88 25.42
C LEU A 7 -27.46 29.74 26.92
N ASP A 8 -26.37 29.55 27.64
CA ASP A 8 -26.16 29.84 29.07
C ASP A 8 -26.27 28.69 30.08
N LYS A 9 -25.07 28.28 30.51
CA LYS A 9 -24.61 27.66 31.78
C LYS A 9 -23.27 27.00 31.41
N THR A 10 -22.09 27.50 31.74
CA THR A 10 -21.67 27.93 33.08
C THR A 10 -20.42 28.83 33.03
N SER A 11 -20.56 29.98 33.70
CA SER A 11 -19.58 30.72 34.51
C SER A 11 -18.08 30.34 34.46
N ASN A 12 -17.29 31.26 33.90
CA ASN A 12 -16.19 31.99 34.55
C ASN A 12 -15.43 31.32 35.73
N GLN A 13 -14.20 30.87 35.48
CA GLN A 13 -13.06 30.97 36.41
C GLN A 13 -11.78 31.21 35.58
N PRO A 14 -11.07 32.34 35.75
CA PRO A 14 -9.83 32.62 35.02
C PRO A 14 -8.63 32.07 35.80
N GLY A 15 -7.93 31.08 35.24
CA GLY A 15 -6.76 30.53 35.91
C GLY A 15 -5.90 29.62 35.07
N LYS A 16 -4.75 30.15 34.63
CA LYS A 16 -3.53 29.41 34.24
C LYS A 16 -3.63 28.47 33.03
N LEU A 17 -3.40 29.02 31.84
CA LEU A 17 -2.68 28.31 30.78
C LEU A 17 -1.89 29.29 29.90
N ARG A 18 -1.15 30.19 30.56
CA ARG A 18 0.05 30.78 29.96
C ARG A 18 1.24 29.92 30.36
N THR A 19 2.16 29.75 29.42
CA THR A 19 3.46 29.04 29.50
C THR A 19 3.46 27.53 29.28
N PHE A 20 3.19 27.09 28.04
CA PHE A 20 3.70 25.81 27.51
C PHE A 20 4.59 25.98 26.27
N PHE A 21 5.05 27.21 25.98
CA PHE A 21 6.17 27.46 25.06
C PHE A 21 7.42 27.81 25.87
N ASN A 22 7.95 26.82 26.60
CA ASN A 22 9.31 26.91 27.12
C ASN A 22 10.26 26.27 26.10
N ARG A 23 11.16 27.09 25.56
CA ARG A 23 12.19 26.80 24.55
C ARG A 23 13.20 25.70 24.95
N ARG A 24 13.02 25.06 26.11
CA ARG A 24 13.93 24.07 26.70
C ARG A 24 13.61 22.61 26.39
N ASN A 25 12.43 22.29 25.83
CA ASN A 25 12.06 20.89 25.57
C ASN A 25 12.45 20.37 24.18
N PHE A 26 12.95 21.22 23.26
CA PHE A 26 13.41 20.75 21.95
C PHE A 26 14.83 20.14 22.00
N ALA A 27 15.64 20.51 22.98
CA ALA A 27 16.99 19.96 23.16
C ALA A 27 16.98 18.53 23.74
N GLY A 28 15.96 18.17 24.53
CA GLY A 28 15.86 16.85 25.16
C GLY A 28 15.55 15.71 24.18
N LEU A 29 14.80 15.99 23.10
CA LEU A 29 14.43 14.97 22.13
C LEU A 29 15.59 14.60 21.18
N VAL A 30 16.54 15.53 20.98
CA VAL A 30 17.78 15.27 20.22
C VAL A 30 18.84 14.58 21.08
N GLY A 31 18.86 14.82 22.41
CA GLY A 31 19.84 14.25 23.33
C GLY A 31 19.66 12.76 23.65
N ALA A 32 18.47 12.19 23.46
CA ALA A 32 18.18 10.80 23.84
C ALA A 32 18.77 9.74 22.88
N ALA A 33 19.33 10.13 21.73
CA ALA A 33 19.92 9.19 20.77
C ALA A 33 21.39 8.81 21.08
N VAL A 34 22.03 9.36 22.12
CA VAL A 34 23.50 9.28 22.31
C VAL A 34 23.93 8.37 23.48
N ALA A 35 23.01 7.88 24.31
CA ALA A 35 23.36 7.18 25.56
C ALA A 35 22.88 5.71 25.59
N GLY A 36 23.53 4.85 24.81
CA GLY A 36 23.49 3.39 24.97
C GLY A 36 24.79 2.75 24.47
N PRO A 37 25.26 1.62 25.03
CA PRO A 37 26.54 1.00 24.66
C PRO A 37 26.47 0.17 23.35
N GLY A 38 25.58 0.54 22.42
CA GLY A 38 25.50 -0.02 21.08
C GLY A 38 25.65 1.10 20.05
N LEU A 39 26.65 1.00 19.18
CA LEU A 39 26.92 1.83 18.00
C LEU A 39 26.43 3.29 18.08
N ARG A 40 27.24 4.17 18.68
CA ARG A 40 27.00 5.61 18.65
C ARG A 40 27.17 6.13 17.22
N LEU A 41 26.08 6.21 16.46
CA LEU A 41 26.02 7.02 15.24
C LEU A 41 26.20 8.48 15.67
N GLY A 42 27.44 9.00 15.57
CA GLY A 42 27.69 10.42 15.78
C GLY A 42 26.89 11.29 14.79
N LEU A 43 26.89 12.61 14.98
CA LEU A 43 26.36 13.59 14.02
C LEU A 43 26.59 13.23 12.53
N PRO A 44 27.80 12.79 12.09
CA PRO A 44 28.00 12.35 10.71
C PRO A 44 27.14 11.14 10.30
N GLY A 45 26.90 10.18 11.20
CA GLY A 45 26.03 9.03 10.95
C GLY A 45 24.55 9.41 10.81
N VAL A 46 24.08 10.36 11.63
CA VAL A 46 22.71 10.90 11.53
C VAL A 46 22.52 11.69 10.23
N LEU A 47 23.51 12.51 9.86
CA LEU A 47 23.52 13.24 8.58
C LEU A 47 23.53 12.31 7.38
N LEU A 48 24.36 11.26 7.40
CA LEU A 48 24.38 10.22 6.36
C LEU A 48 23.02 9.54 6.23
N GLY A 49 22.40 9.17 7.36
CA GLY A 49 21.05 8.59 7.37
C GLY A 49 20.00 9.54 6.79
N TYR A 50 20.03 10.82 7.16
CA TYR A 50 19.13 11.84 6.61
C TYR A 50 19.31 12.02 5.10
N VAL A 51 20.55 12.13 4.62
CA VAL A 51 20.86 12.27 3.19
C VAL A 51 20.40 11.03 2.43
N ALA A 52 20.65 9.83 2.95
CA ALA A 52 20.19 8.58 2.35
C ALA A 52 18.65 8.51 2.28
N CYS A 53 17.94 8.81 3.38
CA CYS A 53 16.49 8.88 3.38
C CYS A 53 15.95 9.93 2.39
N ARG A 54 16.57 11.12 2.34
CA ARG A 54 16.18 12.20 1.43
C ARG A 54 16.40 11.81 -0.03
N TRP A 55 17.48 11.07 -0.31
CA TRP A 55 17.80 10.54 -1.63
C TRP A 55 16.78 9.47 -2.05
N ILE A 56 16.50 8.49 -1.17
CA ILE A 56 15.49 7.45 -1.42
C ILE A 56 14.12 8.10 -1.68
N TYR A 57 13.69 9.02 -0.81
CA TYR A 57 12.43 9.76 -0.97
C TYR A 57 12.34 10.47 -2.33
N SER A 58 13.43 11.13 -2.76
CA SER A 58 13.46 11.82 -4.06
C SER A 58 13.33 10.89 -5.26
N LYS A 59 13.67 9.60 -5.11
CA LYS A 59 13.58 8.60 -6.18
C LYS A 59 12.26 7.83 -6.17
N THR A 60 11.56 7.80 -5.04
CA THR A 60 10.30 7.05 -4.87
C THR A 60 9.04 7.92 -4.99
N GLU A 61 9.18 9.26 -4.90
CA GLU A 61 8.09 10.20 -5.15
C GLU A 61 7.68 10.15 -6.64
N GLN A 62 6.41 9.82 -6.88
CA GLN A 62 5.80 9.76 -8.20
C GLN A 62 4.48 10.56 -8.19
N PHE A 63 4.01 10.93 -9.38
CA PHE A 63 2.71 11.56 -9.56
C PHE A 63 1.79 10.58 -10.29
N VAL A 64 0.58 10.38 -9.75
CA VAL A 64 -0.46 9.62 -10.45
C VAL A 64 -0.86 10.40 -11.72
N PRO A 65 -0.84 9.78 -12.92
CA PRO A 65 -1.08 10.46 -14.19
C PRO A 65 -2.35 11.29 -14.24
N PHE A 66 -3.45 10.71 -13.71
CA PHE A 66 -4.80 11.20 -13.86
C PHE A 66 -5.19 12.20 -12.76
N THR A 67 -4.90 11.87 -11.50
CA THR A 67 -5.31 12.69 -10.35
C THR A 67 -4.29 13.77 -9.97
N LYS A 68 -3.06 13.70 -10.52
CA LYS A 68 -1.91 14.55 -10.14
C LYS A 68 -1.58 14.50 -8.65
N ARG A 69 -2.14 13.53 -7.92
CA ARG A 69 -1.81 13.28 -6.53
C ARG A 69 -0.39 12.74 -6.45
N ARG A 70 0.36 13.25 -5.47
CA ARG A 70 1.66 12.70 -5.08
C ARG A 70 1.47 11.40 -4.32
N HIS A 71 2.22 10.38 -4.70
CA HIS A 71 2.32 9.15 -3.94
C HIS A 71 3.76 8.65 -3.90
N ILE A 72 4.05 7.79 -2.94
CA ILE A 72 5.38 7.23 -2.75
C ILE A 72 5.30 5.76 -3.11
N ILE A 73 6.03 5.37 -4.14
CA ILE A 73 6.13 3.97 -4.53
C ILE A 73 7.54 3.49 -4.21
N LEU A 74 7.66 2.72 -3.12
CA LEU A 74 8.93 2.15 -2.67
C LEU A 74 9.44 1.06 -3.60
N MET A 75 8.54 0.36 -4.30
CA MET A 75 8.88 -0.77 -5.17
C MET A 75 9.10 -0.33 -6.63
N PRO A 76 10.27 -0.62 -7.23
CA PRO A 76 10.50 -0.32 -8.64
C PRO A 76 9.60 -1.17 -9.55
N SER A 77 9.22 -0.62 -10.71
CA SER A 77 8.28 -1.27 -11.65
C SER A 77 8.70 -2.67 -12.13
N VAL A 78 10.00 -2.97 -12.14
CA VAL A 78 10.51 -4.30 -12.52
C VAL A 78 10.24 -5.31 -11.40
N ALA A 79 10.56 -4.94 -10.15
CA ALA A 79 10.26 -5.79 -8.99
C ALA A 79 8.75 -6.01 -8.85
N GLU A 80 7.95 -4.97 -9.11
CA GLU A 80 6.49 -5.08 -9.16
C GLU A 80 6.01 -6.11 -10.18
N SER A 81 6.52 -6.09 -11.41
CA SER A 81 6.14 -7.06 -12.44
C SER A 81 6.56 -8.49 -12.10
N VAL A 82 7.74 -8.67 -11.51
CA VAL A 82 8.23 -10.01 -11.10
C VAL A 82 7.41 -10.55 -9.95
N LEU A 83 7.15 -9.73 -8.93
CA LEU A 83 6.30 -10.11 -7.80
C LEU A 83 4.88 -10.43 -8.27
N GLY A 84 4.32 -9.60 -9.15
CA GLY A 84 3.00 -9.80 -9.74
C GLY A 84 2.86 -11.12 -10.47
N ALA A 85 3.84 -11.46 -11.32
CA ALA A 85 3.88 -12.74 -12.02
C ALA A 85 3.91 -13.92 -11.04
N HIS A 86 4.76 -13.85 -10.02
CA HIS A 86 4.88 -14.92 -9.02
C HIS A 86 3.61 -15.10 -8.18
N LEU A 87 2.97 -14.00 -7.76
CA LEU A 87 1.71 -14.04 -7.02
C LEU A 87 0.59 -14.63 -7.86
N TYR A 88 0.53 -14.27 -9.14
CA TYR A 88 -0.46 -14.80 -10.07
C TYR A 88 -0.26 -16.29 -10.35
N GLU A 89 0.98 -16.73 -10.62
CA GLU A 89 1.27 -18.15 -10.82
C GLU A 89 0.93 -18.99 -9.59
N THR A 90 1.33 -18.53 -8.40
CA THR A 90 0.99 -19.19 -7.14
C THR A 90 -0.52 -19.28 -6.97
N PHE A 91 -1.25 -18.21 -7.27
CA PHE A 91 -2.71 -18.19 -7.23
C PHE A 91 -3.31 -19.20 -8.20
N LEU A 92 -2.87 -19.25 -9.45
CA LEU A 92 -3.37 -20.21 -10.44
C LEU A 92 -3.12 -21.66 -10.02
N ILE A 93 -1.94 -21.96 -9.45
CA ILE A 93 -1.64 -23.29 -8.93
C ILE A 93 -2.63 -23.68 -7.83
N GLU A 94 -2.91 -22.79 -6.89
CA GLU A 94 -3.86 -23.04 -5.81
C GLU A 94 -5.29 -23.23 -6.34
N GLN A 95 -5.74 -22.40 -7.27
CA GLN A 95 -7.06 -22.54 -7.88
C GLN A 95 -7.19 -23.79 -8.77
N HIS A 96 -6.10 -24.18 -9.43
CA HIS A 96 -6.07 -25.42 -10.21
C HIS A 96 -6.19 -26.65 -9.31
N LYS A 97 -5.46 -26.68 -8.17
CA LYS A 97 -5.59 -27.76 -7.17
C LYS A 97 -7.01 -27.87 -6.61
N GLN A 98 -7.70 -26.74 -6.46
CA GLN A 98 -9.09 -26.69 -5.98
C GLN A 98 -10.13 -27.04 -7.07
N GLY A 99 -9.71 -27.13 -8.34
CA GLY A 99 -10.62 -27.37 -9.47
C GLY A 99 -11.59 -26.21 -9.74
N THR A 100 -11.26 -25.01 -9.28
CA THR A 100 -12.11 -23.81 -9.39
C THR A 100 -11.77 -22.98 -10.63
N LEU A 101 -10.62 -23.18 -11.27
CA LEU A 101 -10.25 -22.44 -12.47
C LEU A 101 -11.15 -22.83 -13.66
N LEU A 102 -11.80 -21.86 -14.30
CA LEU A 102 -12.59 -22.12 -15.51
C LEU A 102 -11.68 -22.29 -16.72
N ASP A 103 -12.09 -23.20 -17.61
CA ASP A 103 -11.44 -23.36 -18.91
C ASP A 103 -11.68 -22.14 -19.82
N ALA A 104 -10.78 -21.97 -20.79
CA ALA A 104 -10.84 -20.90 -21.78
C ALA A 104 -12.09 -21.00 -22.68
N SER A 105 -12.65 -22.20 -22.88
CA SER A 105 -13.83 -22.42 -23.72
C SER A 105 -15.16 -22.06 -23.04
N HIS A 106 -15.16 -21.86 -21.72
CA HIS A 106 -16.39 -21.62 -20.96
C HIS A 106 -17.04 -20.27 -21.36
N PRO A 107 -18.39 -20.18 -21.48
CA PRO A 107 -19.06 -18.95 -21.90
C PRO A 107 -18.72 -17.73 -21.02
N ASP A 108 -18.67 -17.93 -19.69
CA ASP A 108 -18.27 -16.88 -18.75
C ASP A 108 -16.82 -16.39 -19.03
N THR A 109 -15.89 -17.31 -19.34
CA THR A 109 -14.49 -16.95 -19.65
C THR A 109 -14.40 -16.18 -20.96
N THR A 110 -15.10 -16.63 -22.01
CA THR A 110 -15.16 -15.95 -23.31
C THR A 110 -15.71 -14.54 -23.20
N MET A 111 -16.78 -14.35 -22.41
CA MET A 111 -17.35 -13.02 -22.17
C MET A 111 -16.34 -12.10 -21.48
N VAL A 112 -15.73 -12.56 -20.38
CA VAL A 112 -14.74 -11.78 -19.62
C VAL A 112 -13.53 -11.44 -20.49
N LEU A 113 -13.02 -12.40 -21.27
CA LEU A 113 -11.94 -12.18 -22.22
C LEU A 113 -12.30 -11.13 -23.28
N GLY A 114 -13.51 -11.20 -23.84
CA GLY A 114 -13.98 -10.22 -24.83
C GLY A 114 -14.04 -8.81 -24.26
N VAL A 115 -14.54 -8.63 -23.04
CA VAL A 115 -14.56 -7.33 -22.35
C VAL A 115 -13.12 -6.86 -22.05
N ALA A 116 -12.28 -7.73 -21.50
CA ALA A 116 -10.90 -7.41 -21.17
C ALA A 116 -10.09 -6.97 -22.38
N GLN A 117 -10.21 -7.67 -23.51
CA GLN A 117 -9.51 -7.34 -24.75
C GLN A 117 -9.89 -5.94 -25.27
N ARG A 118 -11.18 -5.57 -25.21
CA ARG A 118 -11.63 -4.22 -25.59
C ARG A 118 -11.03 -3.15 -24.67
N LEU A 119 -11.02 -3.39 -23.36
CA LEU A 119 -10.41 -2.45 -22.40
C LEU A 119 -8.91 -2.31 -22.64
N ILE A 120 -8.17 -3.42 -22.77
CA ILE A 120 -6.73 -3.43 -23.00
C ILE A 120 -6.38 -2.74 -24.32
N ALA A 121 -7.18 -2.92 -25.38
CA ALA A 121 -6.97 -2.24 -26.65
C ALA A 121 -7.03 -0.71 -26.51
N VAL A 122 -7.99 -0.19 -25.74
CA VAL A 122 -8.11 1.25 -25.46
C VAL A 122 -6.90 1.75 -24.65
N LEU A 123 -6.41 0.97 -23.69
CA LEU A 123 -5.19 1.30 -22.93
C LEU A 123 -3.96 1.38 -23.83
N GLY A 124 -3.82 0.45 -24.79
CA GLY A 124 -2.72 0.41 -25.75
C GLY A 124 -2.67 1.63 -26.67
N GLN A 125 -3.82 2.26 -26.93
CA GLN A 125 -3.91 3.48 -27.75
C GLN A 125 -3.49 4.75 -26.99
N GLY A 126 -3.20 4.67 -25.69
CA GLY A 126 -2.69 5.80 -24.91
C GLY A 126 -3.71 6.89 -24.56
N HIS A 127 -5.00 6.65 -24.83
CA HIS A 127 -6.08 7.55 -24.45
C HIS A 127 -6.16 7.72 -22.92
N GLY A 128 -6.31 8.97 -22.46
CA GLY A 128 -6.60 9.30 -21.05
C GLY A 128 -5.44 9.80 -20.18
N GLY A 129 -4.18 9.84 -20.65
CA GLY A 129 -3.09 10.41 -19.82
C GLY A 129 -1.70 9.82 -20.01
N GLY A 130 -1.50 9.01 -21.05
CA GLY A 130 -0.17 8.64 -21.53
C GLY A 130 0.36 7.31 -20.98
N TYR A 131 1.02 6.60 -21.89
CA TYR A 131 1.77 5.35 -21.67
C TYR A 131 2.74 5.50 -20.49
N GLN A 132 2.32 5.07 -19.30
CA GLN A 132 3.17 5.13 -18.12
C GLN A 132 4.37 4.18 -18.28
N LYS A 133 5.55 4.59 -17.78
CA LYS A 133 6.77 3.79 -17.91
C LYS A 133 6.63 2.38 -17.32
N HIS A 134 5.84 2.21 -16.25
CA HIS A 134 5.62 0.90 -15.62
C HIS A 134 4.69 -0.02 -16.42
N LEU A 135 3.83 0.52 -17.28
CA LEU A 135 2.91 -0.29 -18.11
C LEU A 135 3.64 -1.07 -19.19
N ARG A 136 4.86 -0.67 -19.56
CA ARG A 136 5.73 -1.46 -20.46
C ARG A 136 6.00 -2.87 -19.95
N ASN A 137 5.91 -3.07 -18.63
CA ASN A 137 6.18 -4.37 -18.02
C ASN A 137 4.90 -5.18 -17.79
N PHE A 138 3.73 -4.66 -18.17
CA PHE A 138 2.46 -5.34 -17.92
C PHE A 138 2.27 -6.48 -18.94
N LYS A 139 1.95 -7.66 -18.42
CA LYS A 139 1.59 -8.84 -19.20
C LYS A 139 0.14 -9.18 -18.91
N TRP A 140 -0.75 -8.60 -19.72
CA TRP A 140 -2.18 -8.79 -19.53
C TRP A 140 -2.56 -10.26 -19.69
N SER A 141 -3.13 -10.82 -18.62
CA SER A 141 -3.72 -12.16 -18.60
C SER A 141 -4.99 -12.10 -17.78
N VAL A 142 -5.94 -12.95 -18.11
CA VAL A 142 -7.27 -12.93 -17.50
C VAL A 142 -7.64 -14.35 -17.13
N SER A 143 -8.04 -14.55 -15.87
CA SER A 143 -8.51 -15.83 -15.37
C SER A 143 -9.86 -15.67 -14.68
N VAL A 144 -10.73 -16.66 -14.86
CA VAL A 144 -12.04 -16.70 -14.22
C VAL A 144 -12.07 -17.85 -13.22
N VAL A 145 -12.54 -17.56 -12.01
CA VAL A 145 -12.55 -18.50 -10.88
C VAL A 145 -13.97 -18.81 -10.46
N LYS A 146 -14.30 -20.11 -10.39
CA LYS A 146 -15.61 -20.67 -10.05
C LYS A 146 -15.84 -20.67 -8.54
N GLU A 147 -16.03 -19.50 -7.98
CA GLU A 147 -16.45 -19.35 -6.59
C GLU A 147 -17.63 -18.39 -6.48
N PRO A 148 -18.49 -18.54 -5.44
CA PRO A 148 -19.61 -17.64 -5.19
C PRO A 148 -19.20 -16.26 -4.66
N VAL A 149 -17.89 -16.01 -4.53
CA VAL A 149 -17.34 -14.74 -4.07
C VAL A 149 -17.67 -13.62 -5.07
N MET A 150 -18.18 -12.50 -4.57
CA MET A 150 -18.53 -11.31 -5.36
C MET A 150 -17.34 -10.37 -5.45
N ASN A 151 -16.30 -10.77 -6.19
CA ASN A 151 -15.07 -10.00 -6.29
C ASN A 151 -14.45 -10.04 -7.71
N ALA A 152 -13.61 -9.07 -8.00
CA ALA A 152 -12.64 -9.05 -9.09
C ALA A 152 -11.46 -8.20 -8.65
N PHE A 153 -10.25 -8.56 -9.07
CA PHE A 153 -9.06 -7.80 -8.71
C PHE A 153 -7.96 -7.96 -9.74
N VAL A 154 -6.97 -7.07 -9.68
CA VAL A 154 -5.83 -7.07 -10.60
C VAL A 154 -4.53 -7.15 -9.81
N PHE A 155 -3.76 -8.21 -10.04
CA PHE A 155 -2.40 -8.32 -9.53
C PHE A 155 -1.49 -7.27 -10.19
N PRO A 156 -0.43 -6.84 -9.50
CA PRO A 156 0.60 -6.01 -10.12
C PRO A 156 1.13 -6.66 -11.40
N GLY A 157 1.46 -5.86 -12.42
CA GLY A 157 1.89 -6.41 -13.72
C GLY A 157 0.76 -6.82 -14.68
N GLY A 158 -0.52 -6.60 -14.33
CA GLY A 158 -1.62 -6.67 -15.29
C GLY A 158 -2.36 -8.02 -15.35
N TYR A 159 -2.31 -8.83 -14.29
CA TYR A 159 -3.05 -10.09 -14.25
C TYR A 159 -4.42 -9.88 -13.61
N ILE A 160 -5.49 -10.11 -14.37
CA ILE A 160 -6.87 -9.87 -13.97
C ILE A 160 -7.51 -11.18 -13.52
N VAL A 161 -8.16 -11.18 -12.36
CA VAL A 161 -8.93 -12.31 -11.84
C VAL A 161 -10.37 -11.87 -11.59
N VAL A 162 -11.32 -12.66 -12.11
CA VAL A 162 -12.76 -12.41 -11.95
C VAL A 162 -13.44 -13.65 -11.36
N TYR A 163 -14.27 -13.47 -10.34
CA TYR A 163 -15.02 -14.57 -9.74
C TYR A 163 -16.41 -14.72 -10.34
N THR A 164 -16.88 -15.96 -10.48
CA THR A 164 -18.24 -16.23 -11.01
C THR A 164 -19.36 -15.67 -10.14
N GLY A 165 -19.14 -15.49 -8.83
CA GLY A 165 -20.08 -14.84 -7.93
C GLY A 165 -20.35 -13.39 -8.33
N LEU A 166 -19.32 -12.66 -8.75
CA LEU A 166 -19.49 -11.31 -9.33
C LEU A 166 -20.28 -11.36 -10.63
N LEU A 167 -19.96 -12.30 -11.54
CA LEU A 167 -20.68 -12.42 -12.81
C LEU A 167 -22.17 -12.70 -12.60
N LYS A 168 -22.53 -13.50 -11.60
CA LYS A 168 -23.92 -13.75 -11.22
C LYS A 168 -24.60 -12.49 -10.69
N LEU A 169 -23.93 -11.71 -9.84
CA LEU A 169 -24.43 -10.44 -9.33
C LEU A 169 -24.72 -9.45 -10.46
N LEU A 170 -23.81 -9.36 -11.43
CA LEU A 170 -23.93 -8.50 -12.60
C LEU A 170 -24.88 -9.07 -13.68
N ARG A 171 -25.58 -10.18 -13.40
CA ARG A 171 -26.46 -10.88 -14.35
C ARG A 171 -25.79 -11.26 -15.67
N ARG A 172 -24.46 -11.43 -15.66
CA ARG A 172 -23.62 -11.65 -16.85
C ARG A 172 -23.78 -10.56 -17.91
N ASP A 173 -24.02 -9.33 -17.46
CA ASP A 173 -24.05 -8.16 -18.33
C ASP A 173 -22.60 -7.71 -18.64
N PRO A 174 -22.19 -7.70 -19.92
CA PRO A 174 -20.83 -7.31 -20.31
C PRO A 174 -20.52 -5.83 -20.04
N ASP A 175 -21.53 -4.95 -20.04
CA ASP A 175 -21.32 -3.51 -19.83
C ASP A 175 -21.10 -3.21 -18.34
N LEU A 176 -21.87 -3.85 -17.47
CA LEU A 176 -21.64 -3.78 -16.02
C LEU A 176 -20.30 -4.41 -15.63
N LEU A 177 -19.94 -5.52 -16.27
CA LEU A 177 -18.62 -6.13 -16.09
C LEU A 177 -17.51 -5.18 -16.54
N ALA A 178 -17.67 -4.50 -17.68
CA ALA A 178 -16.70 -3.53 -18.16
C ALA A 178 -16.49 -2.37 -17.17
N MET A 179 -17.55 -1.91 -16.50
CA MET A 179 -17.45 -0.89 -15.44
C MET A 179 -16.57 -1.37 -14.28
N VAL A 180 -16.83 -2.57 -13.75
CA VAL A 180 -16.07 -3.11 -12.62
C VAL A 180 -14.62 -3.40 -13.02
N MET A 181 -14.40 -4.02 -14.18
CA MET A 181 -13.05 -4.27 -14.69
C MET A 181 -12.29 -2.96 -14.96
N GLY A 182 -12.95 -1.94 -15.48
CA GLY A 182 -12.38 -0.61 -15.68
C GLY A 182 -11.93 0.04 -14.36
N HIS A 183 -12.72 -0.11 -13.30
CA HIS A 183 -12.36 0.34 -11.95
C HIS A 183 -11.08 -0.33 -11.44
N GLU A 184 -11.01 -1.66 -11.53
CA GLU A 184 -9.84 -2.42 -11.07
C GLU A 184 -8.59 -2.15 -11.89
N ILE A 185 -8.73 -2.05 -13.22
CA ILE A 185 -7.66 -1.64 -14.12
C ILE A 185 -7.16 -0.25 -13.73
N ALA A 186 -8.05 0.71 -13.46
CA ALA A 186 -7.65 2.06 -13.05
C ALA A 186 -6.83 2.06 -11.74
N HIS A 187 -7.18 1.19 -10.78
CA HIS A 187 -6.36 0.97 -9.57
C HIS A 187 -4.96 0.43 -9.89
N ALA A 188 -4.85 -0.50 -10.85
CA ALA A 188 -3.55 -1.02 -11.30
C ALA A 188 -2.74 0.04 -12.06
N LEU A 189 -3.36 0.85 -12.92
CA LEU A 189 -2.71 1.95 -13.64
C LEU A 189 -2.16 3.00 -12.67
N ALA A 190 -2.92 3.33 -11.63
CA ALA A 190 -2.52 4.26 -10.57
C ALA A 190 -1.55 3.65 -9.54
N ARG A 191 -1.18 2.36 -9.68
CA ARG A 191 -0.28 1.63 -8.76
C ARG A 191 -0.73 1.68 -7.29
N HIS A 192 -2.03 1.78 -7.02
CA HIS A 192 -2.56 1.87 -5.64
C HIS A 192 -2.27 0.61 -4.83
N ASN A 193 -2.30 -0.58 -5.44
CA ASN A 193 -1.95 -1.84 -4.77
C ASN A 193 -0.50 -1.83 -4.31
N THR A 194 0.40 -1.37 -5.18
CA THR A 194 1.84 -1.28 -4.93
C THR A 194 2.16 -0.21 -3.87
N GLU A 195 1.42 0.90 -3.85
CA GLU A 195 1.49 1.92 -2.79
C GLU A 195 1.12 1.32 -1.42
N LYS A 196 -0.01 0.60 -1.34
CA LYS A 196 -0.45 -0.07 -0.11
C LYS A 196 0.54 -1.11 0.37
N MET A 197 1.06 -1.95 -0.53
CA MET A 197 2.09 -2.95 -0.20
C MET A 197 3.37 -2.29 0.31
N GLY A 198 3.83 -1.22 -0.35
CA GLY A 198 5.01 -0.46 0.07
C GLY A 198 4.85 0.17 1.45
N MET A 199 3.67 0.72 1.76
CA MET A 199 3.35 1.25 3.09
C MET A 199 3.42 0.17 4.17
N GLY A 200 2.89 -1.03 3.89
CA GLY A 200 2.95 -2.17 4.81
C GLY A 200 4.38 -2.62 5.10
N LEU A 201 5.23 -2.71 4.08
CA LEU A 201 6.64 -3.04 4.23
C LEU A 201 7.40 -1.96 5.03
N ALA A 202 7.11 -0.68 4.78
CA ALA A 202 7.72 0.41 5.54
C ALA A 202 7.34 0.32 7.03
N LEU A 203 6.07 0.06 7.32
CA LEU A 203 5.58 -0.10 8.70
C LEU A 203 6.22 -1.30 9.40
N SER A 204 6.37 -2.43 8.70
CA SER A 204 7.01 -3.62 9.27
C SER A 204 8.49 -3.37 9.58
N MET A 205 9.23 -2.71 8.69
CA MET A 205 10.62 -2.31 8.93
C MET A 205 10.76 -1.41 10.16
N ILE A 206 9.88 -0.40 10.29
CA ILE A 206 9.87 0.49 11.45
C ILE A 206 9.57 -0.30 12.74
N SER A 207 8.61 -1.22 12.71
CA SER A 207 8.25 -2.04 13.88
C SER A 207 9.40 -2.94 14.33
N SER A 208 10.15 -3.54 13.40
CA SER A 208 11.32 -4.37 13.69
C SER A 208 12.44 -3.57 14.34
N MET A 209 12.70 -2.34 13.87
CA MET A 209 13.70 -1.46 14.48
C MET A 209 13.30 -1.03 15.89
N ALA A 210 12.01 -0.81 16.15
CA ALA A 210 11.51 -0.48 17.50
C ALA A 210 11.66 -1.64 18.50
N MET A 211 11.60 -2.89 18.03
CA MET A 211 11.77 -4.10 18.85
C MET A 211 13.24 -4.34 19.24
N VAL A 212 14.20 -4.03 18.36
CA VAL A 212 15.65 -4.12 18.66
C VAL A 212 16.04 -3.20 19.82
N GLY A 213 15.36 -2.04 19.98
CA GLY A 213 15.55 -1.15 21.13
C GLY A 213 14.99 -1.66 22.46
N ARG A 214 14.19 -2.73 22.48
CA ARG A 214 13.63 -3.33 23.70
C ARG A 214 14.47 -4.49 24.25
N HIS A 215 15.19 -5.23 23.41
CA HIS A 215 16.06 -6.33 23.87
C HIS A 215 17.37 -5.86 24.50
N ALA A 216 17.83 -4.63 24.24
CA ALA A 216 19.02 -4.08 24.90
C ALA A 216 18.81 -3.74 26.39
N ARG A 217 17.56 -3.70 26.88
CA ARG A 217 17.26 -3.38 28.29
C ARG A 217 17.15 -4.58 29.23
N VAL A 218 17.11 -5.81 28.71
CA VAL A 218 16.95 -7.02 29.54
C VAL A 218 18.29 -7.70 29.88
N ALA A 219 19.38 -7.33 29.20
CA ALA A 219 20.69 -7.97 29.38
C ALA A 219 21.58 -7.34 30.47
N CYS A 220 21.15 -6.27 31.15
CA CYS A 220 21.90 -5.64 32.24
C CYS A 220 21.20 -5.82 33.60
N SER A 221 21.14 -7.07 34.06
CA SER A 221 21.02 -7.37 35.49
C SER A 221 22.28 -8.12 35.90
N PRO A 222 23.30 -7.49 36.52
CA PRO A 222 24.46 -8.23 37.00
C PRO A 222 24.07 -9.12 38.18
N PRO A 223 24.59 -10.36 38.29
CA PRO A 223 24.53 -11.09 39.54
C PRO A 223 25.45 -10.38 40.54
N CYS A 224 24.88 -9.84 41.61
CA CYS A 224 25.67 -9.34 42.73
C CYS A 224 26.45 -10.50 43.35
N CYS A 225 27.75 -10.57 43.04
CA CYS A 225 28.75 -11.12 43.93
C CYS A 225 28.75 -10.29 45.23
N ALA A 226 28.32 -10.89 46.33
CA ALA A 226 28.70 -10.48 47.67
C ALA A 226 28.95 -11.75 48.49
N GLY A 227 30.19 -12.25 48.42
CA GLY A 227 30.73 -13.11 49.46
C GLY A 227 31.52 -12.25 50.43
N ARG A 228 31.16 -12.27 51.70
CA ARG A 228 32.03 -12.66 52.82
C ARG A 228 31.20 -12.75 54.10
#